data_AF-A0A2G9SIC1-F1
#
_entry.id   AF-A0A2G9SIC1-F1
#
_cell.length_a   1.000
_cell.length_b   1.000
_cell.length_c   1.000
_cell.angle_alpha   90.00
_cell.angle_beta   90.00
_cell.angle_gamma   90.00
#
_symmetry.space_group_name_H-M   'P 1'
#
loop_
_entity.id
_entity.type
_entity.pdbx_description
1 polymer ?
#
loop_
_entity_poly.entity_id
_entity_poly.type
_entity_poly.pdbx_seq_one_letter_code
_entity_poly.pdbx_strand_id
1 'polypeptide(L)'
;MSSNSSYSVPRRLTSHLGTKVEMVYSLLSMLGTHDKDDMSRTLLAMSSSQDSCIAMRQSGCLPLLIQLLHGNDKDSVLLGNSRGSKEARARASAALHNIIHSQPDDKRGRREIRVLHLLEQIRAYCETCWEWQEAHEQGMDQDKNPSKQG
;
A
#
# COMPACT_ATOMS: atom_id res chain seq x y z
N MET A 1 13.98 -33.44 29.20
CA MET A 1 12.61 -32.98 28.90
C MET A 1 12.74 -31.55 28.36
N SER A 2 12.71 -31.38 27.04
CA SER A 2 12.90 -30.08 26.40
C SER A 2 11.59 -29.68 25.74
N SER A 3 10.93 -28.68 26.30
CA SER A 3 9.67 -28.09 25.84
C SER A 3 9.96 -27.16 24.65
N ASN A 4 9.65 -27.62 23.44
CA ASN A 4 9.68 -26.79 22.24
C ASN A 4 8.31 -26.12 22.08
N SER A 5 8.21 -24.84 22.46
CA SER A 5 6.98 -24.06 22.38
C SER A 5 6.81 -23.50 20.98
N SER A 6 6.21 -24.28 20.07
CA SER A 6 5.81 -23.82 18.74
C SER A 6 4.57 -22.92 18.85
N TYR A 7 4.77 -21.61 18.73
CA TYR A 7 3.70 -20.62 18.58
C TYR A 7 3.05 -20.79 17.20
N SER A 8 1.96 -21.57 17.17
CA SER A 8 1.11 -21.72 16.01
C SER A 8 0.23 -20.47 15.82
N VAL A 9 0.54 -19.68 14.79
CA VAL A 9 -0.29 -18.56 14.36
C VAL A 9 -1.63 -19.12 13.82
N PRO A 10 -2.80 -18.69 14.33
CA PRO A 10 -4.08 -19.27 13.89
C PRO A 10 -4.43 -18.91 12.45
N ARG A 11 -4.33 -19.90 11.56
CA ARG A 11 -4.70 -19.85 10.13
C ARG A 11 -6.22 -19.88 9.88
N ARG A 12 -7.01 -19.14 10.68
CA ARG A 12 -8.49 -19.10 10.58
C ARG A 12 -9.10 -17.70 10.50
N LEU A 13 -8.30 -16.65 10.41
CA LEU A 13 -8.81 -15.27 10.21
C LEU A 13 -8.89 -14.86 8.72
N THR A 14 -8.37 -15.67 7.81
CA THR A 14 -8.18 -15.28 6.40
C THR A 14 -9.41 -15.55 5.52
N SER A 15 -10.33 -16.44 5.92
CA SER A 15 -11.49 -16.82 5.09
C SER A 15 -12.61 -15.78 5.16
N HIS A 16 -12.92 -15.25 6.34
CA HIS A 16 -13.97 -14.24 6.52
C HIS A 16 -13.55 -12.87 5.98
N LEU A 17 -12.25 -12.58 6.02
CA LEU A 17 -11.67 -11.38 5.43
C LEU A 17 -11.67 -11.49 3.90
N GLY A 18 -11.41 -12.70 3.35
CA GLY A 18 -11.47 -12.99 1.92
C GLY A 18 -12.82 -12.63 1.30
N THR A 19 -13.94 -13.06 1.91
CA THR A 19 -15.29 -12.79 1.39
C THR A 19 -15.66 -11.31 1.39
N LYS A 20 -15.20 -10.54 2.40
CA LYS A 20 -15.43 -9.08 2.45
C LYS A 20 -14.56 -8.33 1.45
N VAL A 21 -13.29 -8.72 1.30
CA VAL A 21 -12.38 -8.14 0.32
C VAL A 21 -12.87 -8.43 -1.10
N GLU A 22 -13.34 -9.65 -1.38
CA GLU A 22 -13.96 -10.02 -2.66
C GLU A 22 -15.22 -9.18 -2.95
N MET A 23 -16.03 -8.86 -1.93
CA MET A 23 -17.20 -8.00 -2.09
C MET A 23 -16.81 -6.55 -2.41
N VAL A 24 -15.79 -6.00 -1.74
CA VAL A 24 -15.25 -4.68 -2.08
C VAL A 24 -14.68 -4.67 -3.50
N TYR A 25 -13.96 -5.73 -3.88
CA TYR A 25 -13.44 -5.90 -5.24
C TYR A 25 -14.58 -6.00 -6.26
N SER A 26 -15.66 -6.71 -5.93
CA SER A 26 -16.85 -6.84 -6.77
C SER A 26 -17.58 -5.51 -6.94
N LEU A 27 -17.68 -4.70 -5.88
CA LEU A 27 -18.25 -3.34 -5.95
C LEU A 27 -17.40 -2.41 -6.81
N LEU A 28 -16.07 -2.47 -6.69
CA LEU A 28 -15.14 -1.70 -7.52
C LEU A 28 -15.13 -2.18 -8.98
N SER A 29 -15.26 -3.48 -9.22
CA SER A 29 -15.46 -4.04 -10.56
C SER A 29 -16.80 -3.62 -11.16
N MET A 30 -17.88 -3.53 -10.37
CA MET A 30 -19.17 -2.98 -10.82
C MET A 30 -19.10 -1.49 -11.13
N LEU A 31 -18.20 -0.74 -10.47
CA LEU A 31 -17.85 0.65 -10.81
C LEU A 31 -16.95 0.77 -12.05
N GLY A 32 -16.56 -0.36 -12.67
CA GLY A 32 -15.83 -0.42 -13.94
C GLY A 32 -14.31 -0.22 -13.83
N THR A 33 -13.73 -0.12 -12.62
CA THR A 33 -12.32 0.24 -12.45
C THR A 33 -11.47 -0.99 -12.09
N HIS A 34 -10.84 -1.63 -13.08
CA HIS A 34 -9.80 -2.66 -12.86
C HIS A 34 -8.38 -2.06 -12.74
N ASP A 35 -8.23 -0.75 -12.97
CA ASP A 35 -6.97 -0.04 -12.85
C ASP A 35 -6.68 0.33 -11.39
N LYS A 36 -5.46 0.01 -10.93
CA LYS A 36 -4.95 0.39 -9.60
C LYS A 36 -4.95 1.90 -9.42
N ASP A 37 -4.76 2.68 -10.48
CA ASP A 37 -4.75 4.13 -10.43
C ASP A 37 -6.15 4.70 -10.19
N ASP A 38 -7.17 4.26 -10.94
CA ASP A 38 -8.57 4.66 -10.73
C ASP A 38 -9.09 4.21 -9.37
N MET A 39 -8.74 3.00 -8.97
CA MET A 39 -9.06 2.49 -7.64
C MET A 39 -8.45 3.36 -6.54
N SER A 40 -7.16 3.72 -6.66
CA SER A 40 -6.49 4.59 -5.68
C SER A 40 -7.08 6.00 -5.62
N ARG A 41 -7.50 6.57 -6.77
CA ARG A 41 -8.20 7.85 -6.86
C ARG A 41 -9.54 7.81 -6.11
N THR A 42 -10.33 6.77 -6.36
CA THR A 42 -11.65 6.58 -5.75
C THR A 42 -11.54 6.40 -4.23
N LEU A 43 -10.64 5.53 -3.76
CA LEU A 43 -10.43 5.29 -2.33
C LEU A 43 -9.96 6.55 -1.60
N LEU A 44 -9.07 7.35 -2.21
CA LEU A 44 -8.65 8.61 -1.63
C LEU A 44 -9.81 9.60 -1.53
N ALA A 45 -10.60 9.76 -2.59
CA ALA A 45 -11.76 10.66 -2.60
C ALA A 45 -12.78 10.26 -1.52
N MET A 46 -13.05 8.96 -1.36
CA MET A 46 -13.93 8.45 -0.31
C MET A 46 -13.37 8.68 1.10
N SER A 47 -12.05 8.66 1.28
CA SER A 47 -11.40 8.88 2.58
C SER A 47 -11.38 10.35 3.03
N SER A 48 -11.99 11.27 2.28
CA SER A 48 -11.97 12.71 2.58
C SER A 48 -12.85 13.12 3.77
N SER A 49 -13.83 12.29 4.14
CA SER A 49 -14.71 12.55 5.29
C SER A 49 -14.49 11.53 6.41
N GLN A 50 -14.70 11.96 7.65
CA GLN A 50 -14.53 11.10 8.82
C GLN A 50 -15.53 9.93 8.82
N ASP A 51 -16.81 10.18 8.54
CA ASP A 51 -17.85 9.14 8.48
C ASP A 51 -17.55 8.11 7.40
N SER A 52 -17.10 8.55 6.22
CA SER A 52 -16.69 7.65 5.15
C SER A 52 -15.46 6.83 5.55
N CYS A 53 -14.49 7.40 6.26
CA CYS A 53 -13.34 6.66 6.79
C CYS A 53 -13.76 5.53 7.73
N ILE A 54 -14.73 5.79 8.61
CA ILE A 54 -15.28 4.79 9.53
C ILE A 54 -15.95 3.67 8.75
N ALA A 55 -16.77 4.01 7.75
CA ALA A 55 -17.44 3.03 6.89
C ALA A 55 -16.43 2.19 6.08
N MET A 56 -15.40 2.83 5.50
CA MET A 56 -14.32 2.16 4.76
C MET A 56 -13.53 1.19 5.63
N ARG A 57 -13.31 1.53 6.89
CA ARG A 57 -12.68 0.62 7.85
C ARG A 57 -13.54 -0.62 8.09
N GLN A 58 -14.84 -0.44 8.28
CA GLN A 58 -15.79 -1.53 8.55
C GLN A 58 -16.03 -2.42 7.33
N SER A 59 -16.03 -1.84 6.13
CA SER A 59 -16.19 -2.57 4.86
C SER A 59 -14.95 -3.37 4.46
N GLY A 60 -13.80 -3.11 5.08
CA GLY A 60 -12.57 -3.84 4.80
C GLY A 60 -11.72 -3.22 3.69
N CYS A 61 -11.68 -1.89 3.58
CA CYS A 61 -10.77 -1.20 2.65
C CYS A 61 -9.29 -1.27 3.06
N LEU A 62 -8.98 -1.58 4.34
CA LEU A 62 -7.59 -1.60 4.82
C LEU A 62 -6.70 -2.64 4.10
N PRO A 63 -7.08 -3.93 3.97
CA PRO A 63 -6.31 -4.89 3.17
C PRO A 63 -6.11 -4.47 1.71
N LEU A 64 -7.13 -3.83 1.11
CA LEU A 64 -7.05 -3.35 -0.28
C LEU A 64 -6.01 -2.23 -0.44
N LEU A 65 -6.00 -1.26 0.48
CA LEU A 65 -5.00 -0.19 0.50
C LEU A 65 -3.59 -0.75 0.70
N ILE A 66 -3.43 -1.75 1.58
CA ILE A 66 -2.15 -2.44 1.78
C ILE A 66 -1.71 -3.17 0.51
N GLN A 67 -2.63 -3.81 -0.21
CA GLN A 67 -2.35 -4.46 -1.49
C GLN A 67 -1.94 -3.45 -2.59
N LEU A 68 -2.55 -2.27 -2.64
CA LEU A 68 -2.12 -1.19 -3.54
C LEU A 68 -0.69 -0.69 -3.21
N LEU A 69 -0.35 -0.61 -1.93
CA LEU A 69 0.96 -0.15 -1.46
C LEU A 69 2.09 -1.16 -1.73
N HIS A 70 1.83 -2.45 -1.59
CA HIS A 70 2.86 -3.50 -1.63
C HIS A 70 2.82 -4.36 -2.90
N GLY A 71 1.73 -4.34 -3.66
CA GLY A 71 1.52 -5.28 -4.77
C GLY A 71 1.14 -6.68 -4.27
N ASN A 72 0.78 -7.57 -5.20
CA ASN A 72 0.52 -8.98 -4.91
C ASN A 72 1.77 -9.79 -5.25
N ASP A 73 2.28 -10.57 -4.28
CA ASP A 73 3.52 -11.37 -4.40
C ASP A 73 3.49 -12.30 -5.61
N LYS A 74 2.30 -12.80 -5.97
CA LYS A 74 2.11 -13.77 -7.08
C LYS A 74 2.42 -13.19 -8.47
N ASP A 75 2.35 -11.88 -8.65
CA ASP A 75 2.58 -11.23 -9.94
C ASP A 75 3.92 -10.47 -9.98
N SER A 76 4.63 -10.38 -8.85
CA SER A 76 5.87 -9.60 -8.74
C SER A 76 7.12 -10.38 -9.15
N VAL A 77 7.06 -11.72 -9.20
CA VAL A 77 8.22 -12.57 -9.52
C VAL A 77 8.49 -12.65 -11.03
N LEU A 78 7.50 -12.37 -11.88
CA LEU A 78 7.64 -12.48 -13.35
C LEU A 78 7.80 -11.14 -14.07
N LEU A 79 7.36 -10.03 -13.47
CA LEU A 79 7.44 -8.69 -14.02
C LEU A 79 7.88 -7.76 -12.88
N GLY A 80 9.08 -7.20 -12.97
CA GLY A 80 9.69 -6.32 -11.96
C GLY A 80 8.94 -5.01 -11.66
N ASN A 81 7.66 -4.90 -12.02
CA ASN A 81 6.87 -3.67 -12.01
C ASN A 81 5.42 -3.86 -11.50
N SER A 82 5.09 -4.98 -10.84
CA SER A 82 3.70 -5.23 -10.37
C SER A 82 3.24 -4.40 -9.16
N ARG A 83 4.10 -3.53 -8.62
CA ARG A 83 3.73 -2.51 -7.62
C ARG A 83 2.90 -1.43 -8.33
N GLY A 84 1.84 -0.91 -7.69
CA GLY A 84 1.06 0.19 -8.28
C GLY A 84 1.94 1.40 -8.61
N SER A 85 1.49 2.28 -9.52
CA SER A 85 2.19 3.53 -9.86
C SER A 85 2.61 4.27 -8.59
N LYS A 86 3.74 5.00 -8.63
CA LYS A 86 4.20 5.84 -7.51
C LYS A 86 3.06 6.72 -6.97
N GLU A 87 2.25 7.23 -7.89
CA GLU A 87 1.10 8.08 -7.58
C GLU A 87 -0.05 7.29 -6.93
N ALA A 88 -0.38 6.10 -7.44
CA ALA A 88 -1.36 5.23 -6.78
C ALA A 88 -0.94 4.85 -5.36
N ARG A 89 0.36 4.60 -5.15
CA ARG A 89 0.92 4.32 -3.82
C ARG A 89 0.80 5.54 -2.91
N ALA A 90 1.11 6.74 -3.40
CA ALA A 90 0.93 7.98 -2.65
C ALA A 90 -0.54 8.19 -2.24
N ARG A 91 -1.48 8.00 -3.18
CA ARG A 91 -2.93 8.10 -2.92
C ARG A 91 -3.40 7.05 -1.90
N ALA A 92 -2.95 5.81 -2.03
CA ALA A 92 -3.28 4.74 -1.08
C ALA A 92 -2.69 5.01 0.31
N SER A 93 -1.49 5.57 0.40
CA SER A 93 -0.86 5.95 1.68
C SER A 93 -1.67 7.05 2.37
N ALA A 94 -2.09 8.08 1.64
CA ALA A 94 -2.91 9.16 2.17
C ALA A 94 -4.29 8.66 2.63
N ALA A 95 -4.94 7.79 1.83
CA ALA A 95 -6.22 7.19 2.22
C ALA A 95 -6.08 6.32 3.49
N LEU A 96 -5.01 5.55 3.61
CA LEU A 96 -4.71 4.75 4.80
C LEU A 96 -4.52 5.64 6.03
N HIS A 97 -3.79 6.76 5.89
CA HIS A 97 -3.61 7.75 6.93
C HIS A 97 -4.94 8.31 7.43
N ASN A 98 -5.80 8.77 6.51
CA ASN A 98 -7.13 9.30 6.84
C ASN A 98 -7.97 8.30 7.63
N ILE A 99 -8.00 7.04 7.19
CA ILE A 99 -8.80 6.00 7.85
C ILE A 99 -8.28 5.70 9.26
N ILE A 100 -6.96 5.60 9.45
CA ILE A 100 -6.37 5.30 10.76
C ILE A 100 -6.52 6.49 11.73
N HIS A 101 -6.39 7.73 11.24
CA HIS A 101 -6.56 8.93 12.05
C HIS A 101 -8.03 9.30 12.33
N SER A 102 -9.01 8.69 11.65
CA SER A 102 -10.44 8.98 11.85
C SER A 102 -11.00 8.55 13.21
N GLN A 103 -10.30 7.70 13.97
CA GLN A 103 -10.71 7.22 15.29
C GLN A 103 -9.55 7.21 16.31
N PRO A 104 -9.09 8.38 16.78
CA PRO A 104 -7.93 8.48 17.67
C PRO A 104 -8.24 8.04 19.13
N ASP A 105 -9.51 8.05 19.54
CA ASP A 105 -9.90 7.81 20.93
C ASP A 105 -9.88 6.33 21.34
N ASP A 106 -9.92 5.42 20.36
CA ASP A 106 -9.78 3.99 20.60
C ASP A 106 -8.35 3.63 21.03
N LYS A 107 -8.22 2.80 22.07
CA LYS A 107 -6.94 2.24 22.52
C LYS A 107 -6.22 1.52 21.37
N ARG A 108 -6.97 0.91 20.46
CA ARG A 108 -6.42 0.28 19.25
C ARG A 108 -5.97 1.35 18.24
N GLY A 109 -6.79 2.37 17.98
CA GLY A 109 -6.47 3.49 17.09
C GLY A 109 -5.16 4.18 17.45
N ARG A 110 -4.91 4.45 18.73
CA ARG A 110 -3.62 5.02 19.20
C ARG A 110 -2.41 4.15 18.89
N ARG A 111 -2.54 2.82 18.90
CA ARG A 111 -1.43 1.92 18.53
C ARG A 111 -1.21 1.95 17.03
N GLU A 112 -2.28 1.91 16.27
CA GLU A 112 -2.22 1.92 14.81
C GLU A 112 -1.64 3.23 14.28
N ILE A 113 -1.98 4.38 14.86
CA ILE A 113 -1.35 5.68 14.53
C ILE A 113 0.17 5.62 14.74
N ARG A 114 0.63 5.13 15.90
CA ARG A 114 2.07 5.03 16.19
C ARG A 114 2.81 4.09 15.23
N VAL A 115 2.21 2.95 14.92
CA VAL A 115 2.79 1.99 13.97
C VAL A 115 2.80 2.58 12.56
N LEU A 116 1.70 3.20 12.13
CA LEU A 116 1.58 3.80 10.82
C LEU A 116 2.63 4.89 10.61
N HIS A 117 2.85 5.75 11.61
CA HIS A 117 3.86 6.79 11.56
C HIS A 117 5.27 6.24 11.27
N LEU A 118 5.66 5.15 11.94
CA LEU A 118 6.95 4.50 11.67
C LEU A 118 7.00 3.89 10.26
N LEU A 119 5.90 3.29 9.80
CA LEU A 119 5.80 2.73 8.45
C LEU A 119 5.85 3.81 7.37
N GLU A 120 5.28 4.99 7.62
CA GLU A 120 5.35 6.15 6.74
C GLU A 120 6.79 6.68 6.63
N GLN A 121 7.51 6.78 7.77
CA GLN A 121 8.92 7.15 7.75
C GLN A 121 9.78 6.16 6.96
N ILE A 122 9.57 4.86 7.17
CA ILE A 122 10.30 3.81 6.43
C ILE A 122 9.98 3.92 4.94
N ARG A 123 8.70 4.09 4.56
CA ARG A 123 8.31 4.26 3.15
C ARG A 123 8.97 5.49 2.53
N ALA A 124 8.93 6.63 3.19
CA ALA A 124 9.54 7.87 2.71
C ALA A 124 11.05 7.70 2.50
N TYR A 125 11.75 7.11 3.48
CA TYR A 125 13.16 6.80 3.35
C TYR A 125 13.46 5.89 2.16
N CYS A 126 12.70 4.81 1.98
CA CYS A 126 12.88 3.93 0.85
C CYS A 126 12.65 4.65 -0.48
N GLU A 127 11.60 5.45 -0.63
CA GLU A 127 11.35 6.22 -1.86
C GLU A 127 12.50 7.19 -2.15
N THR A 128 13.01 7.89 -1.13
CA THR A 128 14.19 8.74 -1.28
C THR A 128 15.41 7.94 -1.74
N CYS A 129 15.69 6.77 -1.15
CA CYS A 129 16.79 5.91 -1.61
C CYS A 129 16.65 5.50 -3.08
N TRP A 130 15.44 5.17 -3.53
CA TRP A 130 15.17 4.85 -4.94
C TRP A 130 15.42 6.06 -5.86
N GLU A 131 14.95 7.24 -5.47
CA GLU A 131 15.20 8.49 -6.23
C GLU A 131 16.69 8.81 -6.34
N TRP A 132 17.45 8.65 -5.25
CA TRP A 132 18.91 8.81 -5.27
C TRP A 132 19.59 7.82 -6.22
N GLN A 133 19.12 6.56 -6.23
CA GLN A 133 19.67 5.54 -7.12
C GLN A 133 19.35 5.82 -8.59
N GLU A 134 18.10 6.15 -8.92
CA GLU A 134 17.71 6.50 -10.30
C GLU A 134 18.47 7.73 -10.81
N ALA A 135 18.66 8.76 -9.97
CA ALA A 135 19.45 9.94 -10.33
C ALA A 135 20.93 9.60 -10.56
N HIS A 136 21.50 8.69 -9.77
CA HIS A 136 22.88 8.24 -9.94
C HIS A 136 23.05 7.39 -11.21
N GLU A 137 22.09 6.53 -11.55
CA GLU A 137 22.10 5.75 -12.79
C GLU A 137 21.95 6.64 -14.03
N GLN A 138 21.06 7.64 -13.99
CA GLN A 138 20.88 8.62 -15.09
C GLN A 138 22.10 9.55 -15.27
N GLY A 139 22.86 9.82 -14.20
CA GLY A 139 24.11 10.59 -14.26
C GLY A 139 25.26 9.83 -14.95
N MET A 140 25.27 8.50 -14.88
CA MET A 140 26.33 7.67 -15.47
C MET A 140 26.21 7.50 -17.00
N ASP A 141 25.01 7.67 -17.57
CA ASP A 141 24.79 7.57 -19.02
C ASP A 141 25.21 8.83 -19.80
N GLN A 142 25.30 9.99 -19.14
CA GLN A 142 25.72 11.25 -19.80
C GLN A 142 27.24 11.36 -19.99
N ASP A 143 28.05 10.66 -19.18
CA ASP A 143 29.51 10.68 -19.29
C ASP A 143 30.07 9.77 -20.39
N LYS A 144 29.21 9.07 -21.14
CA LYS A 144 29.61 8.10 -22.17
C LYS A 144 29.65 8.64 -23.60
N ASN A 145 29.71 9.97 -23.79
CA ASN A 145 29.96 10.51 -25.13
C ASN A 145 30.94 11.68 -25.13
N PRO A 146 32.25 11.38 -25.24
CA PRO A 146 33.13 12.23 -25.99
C PRO A 146 33.80 11.46 -27.14
N SER A 147 33.83 12.09 -28.30
CA SER A 147 34.81 11.91 -29.38
C SER A 147 34.53 10.82 -30.43
N LYS A 148 33.83 11.19 -31.50
CA LYS A 148 34.22 10.81 -32.86
C LYS A 148 34.03 11.97 -33.84
N GLN A 149 34.93 12.95 -33.76
CA GLN A 149 35.30 13.80 -34.90
C GLN A 149 36.82 13.96 -34.85
N GLY A 150 37.47 13.35 -35.85
CA GLY A 150 38.89 13.35 -36.12
C GLY A 150 39.08 12.72 -37.48
#